data_AF-A0A2R5FD17-F1
#
_entry.id   AF-A0A2R5FD17-F1
#
_cell.length_a   1.000
_cell.length_b   1.000
_cell.length_c   1.000
_cell.angle_alpha   90.00
_cell.angle_beta   90.00
_cell.angle_gamma   90.00
#
_symmetry.space_group_name_H-M   'P 1'
#
loop_
_entity.id
_entity.type
_entity.pdbx_description
1 polymer ?
#
loop_
_entity_poly.entity_id
_entity_poly.type
_entity_poly.pdbx_seq_one_letter_code
_entity_poly.pdbx_strand_id
1 'polypeptide(L)'
;MESGVPYITNKDQVNRMSNQRNVGPVISSNLCNEIGQHSSPEETAVCNLANFCLVRFFDETTRDVNYRKLAEFAGYAIEALINVIDRSIYPTPCAERSNMRHRPLG
;
A
#
# COMPACT_ATOMS: atom_id res chain seq x y z
N MET A 1 8.35 29.30 5.06
CA MET A 1 7.48 28.16 4.69
C MET A 1 6.26 28.25 5.60
N GLU A 2 5.11 28.70 5.08
CA GLU A 2 3.96 29.09 5.92
C GLU A 2 2.94 27.96 6.12
N SER A 3 2.85 27.04 5.16
CA SER A 3 1.73 26.09 5.07
C SER A 3 2.14 24.60 5.14
N GLY A 4 3.44 24.29 5.15
CA GLY A 4 3.93 22.91 5.14
C GLY A 4 3.65 22.12 3.84
N VAL A 5 3.16 22.79 2.79
CA VAL A 5 2.89 22.26 1.45
C VAL A 5 3.59 23.15 0.40
N PRO A 6 3.87 22.64 -0.83
CA PRO A 6 3.50 21.34 -1.38
C PRO A 6 4.27 20.16 -0.78
N TYR A 7 3.66 18.97 -0.80
CA TYR A 7 4.40 17.72 -0.61
C TYR A 7 5.37 17.50 -1.77
N ILE A 8 6.45 16.76 -1.49
CA ILE A 8 7.50 16.47 -2.46
C ILE A 8 7.58 14.95 -2.64
N THR A 9 7.57 14.51 -3.90
CA THR A 9 7.65 13.10 -4.29
C THR A 9 8.61 12.98 -5.47
N ASN A 10 9.55 12.04 -5.42
CA ASN A 10 10.50 11.81 -6.51
C ASN A 10 9.91 10.85 -7.55
N LYS A 11 9.37 11.40 -8.64
CA LYS A 11 8.73 10.65 -9.73
C LYS A 11 9.63 9.55 -10.30
N ASP A 12 10.89 9.85 -10.57
CA ASP A 12 11.80 8.93 -11.25
C ASP A 12 12.14 7.73 -10.36
N GLN A 13 12.37 7.99 -9.07
CA GLN A 13 12.64 6.92 -8.11
C GLN A 13 11.43 6.01 -7.91
N VAL A 14 10.22 6.57 -7.80
CA VAL A 14 8.98 5.79 -7.69
C VAL A 14 8.79 4.89 -8.91
N ASN A 15 8.95 5.43 -10.12
CA ASN A 15 8.76 4.65 -11.35
C ASN A 15 9.85 3.59 -11.56
N ARG A 16 11.12 3.88 -11.21
CA ARG A 16 12.23 2.93 -11.36
C ARG A 16 12.08 1.70 -10.46
N MET A 17 11.56 1.90 -9.24
CA MET A 17 11.47 0.87 -8.20
C MET A 17 10.09 0.21 -8.11
N SER A 18 9.10 0.69 -8.86
CA SER A 18 7.74 0.12 -8.81
C SER A 18 7.67 -1.26 -9.47
N ASN A 19 7.06 -2.21 -8.77
CA ASN A 19 6.70 -3.51 -9.35
C ASN A 19 5.59 -3.41 -10.41
N GLN A 20 4.88 -2.28 -10.49
CA GLN A 20 3.86 -2.00 -11.51
C GLN A 20 4.42 -1.28 -12.75
N ARG A 21 5.74 -1.12 -12.87
CA ARG A 21 6.38 -0.45 -14.03
C ARG A 21 6.05 -1.09 -15.39
N ASN A 22 5.63 -2.35 -15.39
CA ASN A 22 5.19 -3.09 -16.57
C ASN A 22 3.76 -2.74 -17.02
N VAL A 23 2.96 -2.13 -16.14
CA VAL A 23 1.57 -1.72 -16.43
C VAL A 23 1.56 -0.34 -17.07
N GLY A 24 2.35 0.59 -16.52
CA GLY A 24 2.47 1.96 -16.99
C GLY A 24 3.15 2.84 -15.94
N PRO A 25 3.38 4.13 -16.25
CA PRO A 25 4.00 5.03 -15.29
C PRO A 25 3.06 5.34 -14.11
N VAL A 26 3.65 5.52 -12.93
CA VAL A 26 3.01 6.14 -11.76
C VAL A 26 3.12 7.65 -11.93
N ILE A 27 1.97 8.33 -12.03
CA ILE A 27 1.89 9.77 -12.33
C ILE A 27 1.60 10.65 -11.10
N SER A 28 1.15 10.06 -10.00
CA SER A 28 0.86 10.74 -8.74
C SER A 28 1.05 9.79 -7.55
N SER A 29 1.09 10.37 -6.34
CA SER A 29 0.90 9.63 -5.08
C SER A 29 -0.52 9.83 -4.56
N ASN A 30 -0.83 9.35 -3.35
CA ASN A 30 -2.08 9.64 -2.64
C ASN A 30 -1.95 10.85 -1.70
N LEU A 31 -2.99 11.08 -0.88
CA LEU A 31 -3.07 12.19 0.08
C LEU A 31 -1.92 12.18 1.11
N CYS A 32 -1.48 11.00 1.56
CA CYS A 32 -0.47 10.86 2.61
C CYS A 32 0.95 10.56 2.06
N ASN A 33 1.09 10.56 0.73
CA ASN A 33 2.33 10.39 -0.03
C ASN A 33 3.05 9.04 0.11
N GLU A 34 2.36 7.98 0.55
CA GLU A 34 2.90 6.63 0.72
C GLU A 34 2.56 5.66 -0.42
N ILE A 35 1.54 5.96 -1.24
CA ILE A 35 1.05 5.05 -2.28
C ILE A 35 1.47 5.49 -3.68
N GLY A 36 2.41 4.75 -4.28
CA GLY A 36 2.82 4.90 -5.68
C GLY A 36 2.28 3.79 -6.58
N GLN A 37 1.02 3.89 -6.98
CA GLN A 37 0.35 2.91 -7.87
C GLN A 37 0.05 3.51 -9.25
N HIS A 38 0.00 2.66 -10.27
CA HIS A 38 -0.42 3.07 -11.61
C HIS A 38 -1.90 3.49 -11.61
N SER A 39 -2.21 4.55 -12.35
CA SER A 39 -3.56 5.02 -12.60
C SER A 39 -3.69 5.54 -14.03
N SER A 40 -4.90 5.48 -14.57
CA SER A 40 -5.25 5.89 -15.93
C SER A 40 -6.72 6.36 -15.98
N PRO A 41 -7.21 6.91 -17.11
CA PRO A 41 -8.62 7.28 -17.23
C PRO A 41 -9.59 6.09 -16.95
N GLU A 42 -9.15 4.86 -17.21
CA GLU A 42 -9.94 3.64 -17.01
C GLU A 42 -9.69 2.94 -15.66
N GLU A 43 -8.62 3.29 -14.94
CA GLU A 43 -8.19 2.64 -13.70
C GLU A 43 -7.90 3.66 -12.59
N THR A 44 -8.71 3.60 -11.53
CA THR A 44 -8.47 4.37 -10.30
C THR A 44 -7.79 3.47 -9.28
N ALA A 45 -6.53 3.76 -8.95
CA ALA A 45 -5.78 3.03 -7.93
C ALA A 45 -6.52 3.04 -6.57
N VAL A 46 -6.50 1.91 -5.86
CA VAL A 46 -7.15 1.73 -4.56
C VAL A 46 -6.12 1.24 -3.55
N CYS A 47 -6.23 1.75 -2.33
CA CYS A 47 -5.34 1.39 -1.23
C CYS A 47 -6.10 0.59 -0.16
N ASN A 48 -5.64 -0.62 0.13
CA ASN A 48 -6.16 -1.47 1.22
C ASN A 48 -5.07 -1.52 2.29
N LEU A 49 -5.32 -0.90 3.46
CA LEU A 49 -4.30 -0.64 4.47
C LEU A 49 -4.49 -1.48 5.74
N ALA A 50 -3.39 -2.00 6.28
CA ALA A 50 -3.33 -2.49 7.66
C ALA A 50 -2.05 -2.02 8.35
N ASN A 51 -2.06 -1.95 9.69
CA ASN A 51 -0.90 -1.55 10.47
C ASN A 51 -0.60 -2.54 11.60
N PHE A 52 0.68 -2.64 11.96
CA PHE A 52 1.14 -3.45 13.08
C PHE A 52 1.46 -2.57 14.29
N CYS A 53 0.99 -2.98 15.47
CA CYS A 53 1.49 -2.46 16.74
C CYS A 53 2.83 -3.14 17.06
N LEU A 54 3.95 -2.52 16.67
CA LEU A 54 5.28 -3.12 16.76
C LEU A 54 5.70 -3.54 18.18
N VAL A 55 5.18 -2.85 19.20
CA VAL A 55 5.43 -3.17 20.62
C VAL A 55 5.00 -4.60 20.98
N ARG A 56 3.99 -5.17 20.29
CA ARG A 56 3.53 -6.55 20.52
C ARG A 56 4.50 -7.64 20.07
N PHE A 57 5.54 -7.26 19.34
CA PHE A 57 6.58 -8.13 18.83
C PHE A 57 7.93 -7.93 19.53
N PHE A 58 8.02 -7.04 20.52
CA PHE A 58 9.20 -6.91 21.35
C PHE A 58 9.28 -8.05 22.37
N ASP A 59 10.44 -8.68 22.49
CA ASP A 59 10.73 -9.71 23.49
C ASP A 59 11.57 -9.08 24.62
N GLU A 60 11.00 -9.01 25.83
CA GLU A 60 11.66 -8.41 26.99
C GLU A 60 12.87 -9.22 27.47
N THR A 61 12.91 -10.53 27.20
CA THR A 61 13.99 -11.42 27.62
C THR A 61 15.21 -11.23 26.73
N THR A 62 15.02 -11.26 25.40
CA THR A 62 16.12 -11.06 24.45
C THR A 62 16.42 -9.58 24.21
N ARG A 63 15.52 -8.68 24.62
CA ARG A 63 15.55 -7.24 24.34
C ARG A 63 15.63 -6.92 22.85
N ASP A 64 14.96 -7.73 22.03
CA ASP A 64 14.96 -7.60 20.57
C ASP A 64 13.56 -7.88 19.99
N VAL A 65 13.38 -7.64 18.69
CA VAL A 65 12.14 -7.93 17.97
C VAL A 65 12.06 -9.43 17.67
N ASN A 66 10.93 -10.04 18.02
CA ASN A 66 10.58 -11.38 17.59
C ASN A 66 10.12 -11.37 16.12
N TYR A 67 11.09 -11.38 15.20
CA TYR A 67 10.85 -11.37 13.75
C TYR A 67 10.05 -12.57 13.25
N ARG A 68 10.13 -13.72 13.93
CA ARG A 68 9.36 -14.91 13.56
C ARG A 68 7.87 -14.68 13.78
N LYS A 69 7.51 -14.15 14.96
CA LYS A 69 6.12 -13.77 15.28
C LYS A 69 5.63 -12.65 14.36
N LEU A 70 6.48 -11.65 14.08
CA LEU A 70 6.12 -10.57 13.15
C LEU A 70 5.83 -11.12 11.74
N ALA A 71 6.66 -12.02 11.22
CA ALA A 71 6.46 -12.63 9.91
C ALA A 71 5.17 -13.48 9.85
N GLU A 72 4.84 -14.20 10.93
CA GLU A 72 3.58 -14.95 11.03
C GLU A 72 2.36 -14.02 10.94
N PHE A 73 2.36 -12.94 11.72
CA PHE A 73 1.26 -11.96 11.71
C PHE A 73 1.20 -11.16 10.40
N ALA A 74 2.35 -10.93 9.74
CA ALA A 74 2.40 -10.37 8.39
C ALA A 74 1.63 -11.26 7.39
N GLY A 75 1.79 -12.59 7.47
CA GLY A 75 1.01 -13.54 6.68
C GLY A 75 -0.49 -13.40 6.90
N TYR A 76 -0.94 -13.37 8.16
CA TYR A 76 -2.37 -13.20 8.48
C TYR A 76 -2.93 -11.85 7.98
N ALA A 77 -2.16 -10.76 8.06
CA ALA A 77 -2.60 -9.47 7.57
C ALA A 77 -2.75 -9.46 6.04
N ILE A 78 -1.83 -10.10 5.31
CA ILE A 78 -1.93 -10.24 3.85
C ILE A 78 -3.22 -10.97 3.48
N GLU A 79 -3.53 -12.09 4.13
CA GLU A 79 -4.78 -12.83 3.89
C GLU A 79 -6.02 -11.98 4.20
N ALA A 80 -5.99 -11.21 5.30
CA ALA A 80 -7.08 -10.31 5.64
C ALA A 80 -7.27 -9.21 4.59
N LEU A 81 -6.19 -8.60 4.10
CA LEU A 81 -6.25 -7.55 3.08
C LEU A 81 -6.70 -8.08 1.71
N ILE A 82 -6.30 -9.30 1.34
CA ILE A 82 -6.82 -9.97 0.14
C ILE A 82 -8.35 -10.12 0.24
N ASN A 83 -8.85 -10.54 1.40
CA ASN A 83 -10.30 -10.62 1.64
C ASN A 83 -10.99 -9.24 1.56
N VAL A 84 -10.31 -8.15 1.96
CA VAL A 84 -10.84 -6.80 1.81
C VAL A 84 -11.02 -6.45 0.34
N ILE A 85 -10.07 -6.79 -0.54
CA ILE A 85 -10.22 -6.56 -1.99
C ILE A 85 -11.49 -7.24 -2.52
N ASP A 86 -11.71 -8.50 -2.15
CA ASP A 86 -12.81 -9.30 -2.71
C ASP A 86 -14.19 -8.92 -2.17
N ARG A 87 -14.26 -8.32 -0.97
CA ARG A 87 -15.51 -7.97 -0.29
C ARG A 87 -15.83 -6.48 -0.27
N SER A 88 -14.90 -5.64 -0.73
CA SER A 88 -15.10 -4.20 -0.79
C SER A 88 -16.23 -3.82 -1.73
N ILE A 89 -17.03 -2.83 -1.32
CA ILE A 89 -17.98 -2.16 -2.20
C ILE A 89 -17.24 -0.99 -2.85
N TYR A 90 -17.01 -1.09 -4.17
CA TYR A 90 -16.29 -0.05 -4.90
C TYR A 90 -17.23 1.08 -5.32
N PRO A 91 -16.83 2.35 -5.10
CA PRO A 91 -17.68 3.50 -5.44
C PRO A 91 -17.74 3.76 -6.95
N THR A 92 -16.77 3.26 -7.73
CA THR A 92 -16.73 3.40 -9.19
C THR A 92 -16.24 2.10 -9.86
N PRO A 93 -16.67 1.84 -11.11
CA PRO A 93 -16.17 0.70 -11.88
C PRO A 93 -14.65 0.77 -12.16
N CYS A 94 -14.07 1.97 -12.27
CA CYS A 94 -12.63 2.15 -12.49
C CYS A 94 -11.82 1.72 -11.26
N ALA A 95 -12.35 1.95 -10.05
CA ALA A 95 -11.72 1.53 -8.80
C ALA A 95 -11.77 -0.01 -8.65
N GLU A 96 -12.92 -0.61 -8.92
CA GLU A 96 -13.07 -2.07 -8.93
C GLU A 96 -12.14 -2.73 -9.94
N ARG A 97 -12.12 -2.21 -11.18
CA ARG A 97 -11.24 -2.72 -12.25
C ARG A 97 -9.78 -2.73 -11.83
N SER A 98 -9.28 -1.62 -11.29
CA SER A 98 -7.89 -1.49 -10.86
C SER A 98 -7.56 -2.45 -9.72
N ASN A 99 -8.37 -2.45 -8.65
CA ASN A 99 -8.09 -3.24 -7.45
C ASN A 99 -8.20 -4.75 -7.72
N MET A 100 -9.16 -5.17 -8.55
CA MET A 100 -9.31 -6.59 -8.93
C MET A 100 -8.21 -7.08 -9.88
N ARG A 101 -7.70 -6.19 -10.76
CA ARG A 101 -6.65 -6.55 -11.72
C ARG A 101 -5.25 -6.62 -11.08
N HIS A 102 -4.92 -5.64 -10.23
CA HIS A 102 -3.55 -5.47 -9.71
C HIS A 102 -3.40 -5.90 -8.25
N ARG A 103 -4.51 -6.01 -7.52
CA ARG A 103 -4.60 -6.46 -6.12
C ARG A 103 -3.53 -5.89 -5.17
N PRO A 104 -3.29 -4.56 -5.17
CA PRO A 104 -2.26 -3.97 -4.32
C PRO A 104 -2.67 -3.95 -2.84
N LEU A 105 -1.69 -4.16 -1.98
CA LEU A 105 -1.82 -4.15 -0.51
C LEU A 105 -0.86 -3.10 0.07
N GLY A 106 -1.23 -2.47 1.19
CA GLY A 106 -0.40 -1.50 1.92
C GLY A 106 -0.41 -1.72 3.42
#